data_AF-A0A0B7B3J9-F1
#
_entry.id   AF-A0A0B7B3J9-F1
#
_cell.length_a   1.000
_cell.length_b   1.000
_cell.length_c   1.000
_cell.angle_alpha   90.00
_cell.angle_beta   90.00
_cell.angle_gamma   90.00
#
_symmetry.space_group_name_H-M   'P 1'
#
loop_
_entity.id
_entity.type
_entity.pdbx_description
1 polymer ?
#
loop_
_entity_poly.entity_id
_entity_poly.type
_entity_poly.pdbx_seq_one_letter_code
_entity_poly.pdbx_strand_id
1 'polypeptide(L)'
;MSRKWNMTEIPKLREKLHAIRSHEQQRVAEEIIDLFESAVLFSEHKFSKGVIHGDFNDCNILVNYNNSYASRMKHDDDRHPVNIASPGINNLFKNEETHSPDNIQTDLSEKSKDMILNNKTADAQTWHVNGVIDFGDSTQSLYLFEVAIAIVHVMMNMNGIPALDAGSYVLAGYVKHINFTHIEINHLKLCICARFVQSLVLGYFSITQDPDNSYILNHAQRVWPVLKSLWETSNVEVVQHLTEHVTKY
;
A
#
# COMPACT_ATOMS: atom_id res chain seq x y z
N MET A 1 1.42 -7.41 28.32
CA MET A 1 1.00 -6.10 27.75
C MET A 1 0.03 -6.38 26.62
N SER A 2 -1.11 -5.69 26.57
CA SER A 2 -2.04 -5.79 25.42
C SER A 2 -1.38 -5.17 24.18
N ARG A 3 -1.18 -5.98 23.14
CA ARG A 3 -0.71 -5.51 21.83
C ARG A 3 -1.94 -5.11 21.02
N LYS A 4 -2.48 -3.92 21.29
CA LYS A 4 -3.72 -3.40 20.67
C LYS A 4 -3.75 -3.46 19.13
N TRP A 5 -2.58 -3.47 18.49
CA TRP A 5 -2.41 -3.54 17.04
C TRP A 5 -2.28 -4.97 16.50
N ASN A 6 -2.19 -5.99 17.34
CA ASN A 6 -2.22 -7.37 16.89
C ASN A 6 -3.62 -7.72 16.36
N MET A 7 -3.70 -8.21 15.12
CA MET A 7 -4.97 -8.56 14.48
C MET A 7 -5.75 -9.66 15.21
N THR A 8 -5.09 -10.51 16.02
CA THR A 8 -5.81 -11.49 16.85
C THR A 8 -6.68 -10.84 17.93
N GLU A 9 -6.44 -9.57 18.24
CA GLU A 9 -7.18 -8.79 19.24
C GLU A 9 -8.39 -8.06 18.65
N ILE A 10 -8.62 -8.14 17.33
CA ILE A 10 -9.75 -7.49 16.64
C ILE A 10 -11.12 -7.80 17.29
N PRO A 11 -11.42 -9.04 17.74
CA PRO A 11 -12.66 -9.34 18.45
C PRO A 11 -12.92 -8.47 19.69
N LYS A 12 -11.85 -8.02 20.37
CA LYS A 12 -11.96 -7.19 21.57
C LYS A 12 -12.34 -5.75 21.25
N LEU A 13 -12.28 -5.33 19.98
CA LEU A 13 -12.63 -3.97 19.57
C LEU A 13 -14.13 -3.67 19.68
N ARG A 14 -14.98 -4.69 19.83
CA ARG A 14 -16.42 -4.52 20.10
C ARG A 14 -16.69 -3.60 21.27
N GLU A 15 -15.87 -3.70 22.32
CA GLU A 15 -15.98 -2.84 23.51
C GLU A 15 -15.77 -1.35 23.19
N LYS A 16 -15.13 -1.02 22.06
CA LYS A 16 -14.77 0.34 21.64
C LYS A 16 -15.65 0.87 20.50
N LEU A 17 -16.57 0.09 19.95
CA LEU A 17 -17.42 0.52 18.82
C LEU A 17 -18.30 1.73 19.15
N HIS A 18 -18.63 1.92 20.42
CA HIS A 18 -19.36 3.09 20.91
C HIS A 18 -18.63 4.43 20.62
N ALA A 19 -17.31 4.40 20.35
CA ALA A 19 -16.55 5.58 19.95
C ALA A 19 -16.87 6.08 18.52
N ILE A 20 -17.38 5.20 17.66
CA ILE A 20 -17.79 5.53 16.30
C ILE A 20 -19.20 6.13 16.34
N ARG A 21 -19.37 7.37 15.88
CA ARG A 21 -20.68 8.05 15.89
C ARG A 21 -21.66 7.52 14.82
N SER A 22 -21.14 7.03 13.70
CA SER A 22 -21.98 6.55 12.60
C SER A 22 -22.47 5.12 12.86
N HIS A 23 -23.79 4.94 12.93
CA HIS A 23 -24.40 3.60 13.07
C HIS A 23 -24.11 2.69 11.88
N GLU A 24 -23.92 3.23 10.67
CA GLU A 24 -23.50 2.43 9.51
C GLU A 24 -22.09 1.89 9.70
N GLN A 25 -21.16 2.75 10.14
CA GLN A 25 -19.78 2.35 10.43
C GLN A 25 -19.71 1.32 11.56
N GLN A 26 -20.48 1.51 12.63
CA GLN A 26 -20.58 0.54 13.73
C GLN A 26 -21.07 -0.82 13.24
N ARG A 27 -22.16 -0.85 12.47
CA ARG A 27 -22.74 -2.09 11.95
C ARG A 27 -21.77 -2.83 11.02
N VAL A 28 -21.14 -2.13 10.08
CA VAL A 28 -20.17 -2.74 9.17
C VAL A 28 -18.92 -3.23 9.92
N ALA A 29 -18.45 -2.46 10.91
CA ALA A 29 -17.34 -2.89 11.75
C ALA A 29 -17.68 -4.17 12.53
N GLU A 30 -18.84 -4.25 13.18
CA GLU A 30 -19.29 -5.45 13.89
C GLU A 30 -19.37 -6.67 12.95
N GLU A 31 -20.00 -6.52 11.77
CA GLU A 31 -20.14 -7.59 10.78
C GLU A 31 -18.78 -8.14 10.31
N ILE A 32 -17.82 -7.25 10.06
CA ILE A 32 -16.46 -7.64 9.68
C ILE A 32 -15.75 -8.34 10.83
N ILE A 33 -15.92 -7.87 12.07
CA ILE A 33 -15.32 -8.51 13.25
C ILE A 33 -15.88 -9.93 13.41
N ASP A 34 -17.20 -10.11 13.30
CA ASP A 34 -17.86 -11.41 13.38
C ASP A 34 -17.34 -12.39 12.32
N LEU A 35 -17.26 -11.93 11.07
CA LEU A 35 -16.76 -12.74 9.96
C LEU A 35 -15.26 -13.04 10.11
N PHE A 36 -14.45 -12.08 10.55
CA PHE A 36 -13.02 -12.30 10.78
C PHE A 36 -12.79 -13.33 11.90
N GLU A 37 -13.52 -13.23 13.00
CA GLU A 37 -13.42 -14.18 14.12
C GLU A 37 -13.83 -15.59 13.71
N SER A 38 -14.96 -15.73 13.02
CA SER A 38 -15.53 -17.02 12.63
C SER A 38 -14.85 -17.68 11.42
N ALA A 39 -14.38 -16.90 10.44
CA ALA A 39 -13.75 -17.43 9.24
C ALA A 39 -12.23 -17.56 9.36
N VAL A 40 -11.56 -16.59 10.00
CA VAL A 40 -10.09 -16.54 10.04
C VAL A 40 -9.55 -17.09 11.36
N LEU A 41 -9.96 -16.51 12.50
CA LEU A 41 -9.40 -16.91 13.80
C LEU A 41 -9.82 -18.33 14.18
N PHE A 42 -11.08 -18.71 13.98
CA PHE A 42 -11.54 -20.07 14.25
C PHE A 42 -10.82 -21.13 13.40
N SER A 43 -10.40 -20.78 12.19
CA SER A 43 -9.73 -21.69 11.27
C SER A 43 -8.23 -21.43 11.11
N GLU A 44 -7.62 -20.75 12.08
CA GLU A 44 -6.22 -20.29 12.02
C GLU A 44 -5.19 -21.40 11.74
N HIS A 45 -5.48 -22.64 12.14
CA HIS A 45 -4.63 -23.82 11.94
C HIS A 45 -4.47 -24.21 10.46
N LYS A 46 -5.31 -23.68 9.57
CA LYS A 46 -5.27 -23.91 8.12
C LYS A 46 -4.38 -22.91 7.38
N PHE A 47 -3.91 -21.87 8.06
CA PHE A 47 -3.10 -20.80 7.47
C PHE A 47 -1.62 -21.00 7.81
N SER A 48 -0.74 -20.50 6.95
CA SER A 48 0.70 -20.50 7.22
C SER A 48 1.02 -19.49 8.33
N LYS A 49 1.87 -19.92 9.28
CA LYS A 49 2.26 -19.12 10.43
C LYS A 49 3.77 -19.02 10.58
N GLY A 50 4.22 -17.95 11.22
CA GLY A 50 5.61 -17.75 11.60
C GLY A 50 5.80 -16.40 12.28
N VAL A 51 7.07 -15.99 12.40
CA VAL A 51 7.39 -14.66 12.91
C VAL A 51 6.98 -13.64 11.85
N ILE A 52 6.18 -12.67 12.28
CA ILE A 52 5.80 -11.49 11.50
C ILE A 52 6.36 -10.24 12.18
N HIS A 53 6.56 -9.17 11.40
CA HIS A 53 6.96 -7.85 11.89
C HIS A 53 5.88 -7.22 12.77
N GLY A 54 4.61 -7.38 12.38
CA GLY A 54 3.44 -6.88 13.12
C GLY A 54 3.08 -5.41 12.87
N ASP A 55 3.91 -4.70 12.11
CA ASP A 55 3.73 -3.29 11.69
C ASP A 55 4.53 -3.01 10.40
N PHE A 56 4.54 -3.94 9.43
CA PHE A 56 5.32 -3.73 8.22
C PHE A 56 4.67 -2.67 7.32
N ASN A 57 5.33 -1.52 7.20
CA ASN A 57 4.87 -0.39 6.40
C ASN A 57 6.05 0.38 5.78
N ASP A 58 5.75 1.34 4.91
CA ASP A 58 6.73 2.12 4.15
C ASP A 58 7.70 2.95 5.02
N CYS A 59 7.26 3.39 6.19
CA CYS A 59 8.13 4.09 7.15
C CYS A 59 9.18 3.16 7.79
N ASN A 60 8.94 1.85 7.78
CA ASN A 60 9.80 0.83 8.39
C ASN A 60 10.77 0.19 7.39
N ILE A 61 10.83 0.68 6.14
CA ILE A 61 11.72 0.19 5.09
C ILE A 61 12.77 1.25 4.76
N LEU A 62 14.05 0.90 4.92
CA LEU A 62 15.15 1.74 4.49
C LEU A 62 15.46 1.44 3.03
N VAL A 63 15.36 2.45 2.17
CA VAL A 63 15.66 2.34 0.73
C VAL A 63 16.79 3.28 0.34
N ASN A 64 17.66 2.83 -0.55
CA ASN A 64 18.62 3.66 -1.24
C ASN A 64 18.19 3.85 -2.70
N TYR A 65 18.32 5.07 -3.18
CA TYR A 65 18.07 5.43 -4.57
C TYR A 65 19.39 5.47 -5.32
N ASN A 66 19.62 4.45 -6.15
CA ASN A 66 20.77 4.44 -7.05
C ASN A 66 20.40 5.18 -8.34
N ASN A 67 20.84 6.44 -8.41
CA ASN A 67 20.88 7.18 -9.67
C ASN A 67 22.20 6.88 -10.37
N SER A 68 22.18 5.93 -11.30
CA SER A 68 23.30 5.56 -12.18
C SER A 68 23.93 6.78 -12.89
N TYR A 69 23.16 7.86 -13.14
CA TYR A 69 23.66 9.11 -13.69
C TYR A 69 24.50 9.92 -12.69
N ALA A 70 24.06 10.02 -11.43
CA ALA A 70 24.77 10.80 -10.40
C ALA A 70 26.05 10.10 -9.91
N SER A 71 26.05 8.77 -9.89
CA SER A 71 27.22 7.96 -9.50
C SER A 71 28.35 8.02 -10.55
N ARG A 72 28.01 8.16 -11.84
CA ARG A 72 28.99 8.36 -12.93
C ARG A 72 29.61 9.76 -12.90
N MET A 73 28.84 10.80 -12.59
CA MET A 73 29.38 12.17 -12.48
C MET A 73 30.36 12.37 -11.31
N LYS A 74 30.23 11.59 -10.22
CA LYS A 74 31.21 11.64 -9.12
C LYS A 74 32.57 11.00 -9.46
N HIS A 75 32.65 10.22 -10.53
CA HIS A 75 33.90 9.60 -10.97
C HIS A 75 34.64 10.41 -12.05
N ASP A 76 33.96 11.33 -12.74
CA ASP A 76 34.50 12.03 -13.91
C ASP A 76 34.83 13.53 -13.68
N ASP A 77 34.61 14.09 -12.48
CA ASP A 77 34.69 15.54 -12.29
C ASP A 77 35.59 16.02 -11.13
N ASP A 78 36.90 16.09 -11.41
CA ASP A 78 37.85 17.02 -10.79
C ASP A 78 37.68 18.48 -11.33
N ARG A 79 36.54 18.83 -11.95
CA ARG A 79 36.30 20.16 -12.55
C ARG A 79 34.91 20.74 -12.21
N HIS A 80 34.77 21.15 -10.95
CA HIS A 80 33.85 22.19 -10.42
C HIS A 80 32.34 21.95 -10.61
N PRO A 81 31.55 21.92 -9.52
CA PRO A 81 30.14 21.54 -9.58
C PRO A 81 29.29 22.62 -10.26
N VAL A 82 28.57 22.23 -11.32
CA VAL A 82 27.41 22.98 -11.82
C VAL A 82 26.22 22.66 -10.91
N ASN A 83 25.75 23.66 -10.19
CA ASN A 83 24.61 23.55 -9.29
C ASN A 83 23.31 23.43 -10.10
N ILE A 84 22.81 22.22 -10.30
CA ILE A 84 21.48 21.98 -10.88
C ILE A 84 20.51 21.75 -9.73
N ALA A 85 19.75 22.80 -9.40
CA ALA A 85 18.64 22.73 -8.48
C ALA A 85 17.64 21.65 -8.94
N SER A 86 17.28 20.72 -8.06
CA SER A 86 16.21 19.75 -8.31
C SER A 86 14.88 20.49 -8.54
N PRO A 87 14.15 20.23 -9.64
CA PRO A 87 12.80 20.76 -9.76
C PRO A 87 11.90 19.99 -8.78
N GLY A 88 11.40 20.70 -7.77
CA GLY A 88 10.35 20.18 -6.89
C GLY A 88 9.09 19.84 -7.69
N ILE A 89 8.38 18.81 -7.24
CA ILE A 89 7.20 18.17 -7.85
C ILE A 89 5.97 19.12 -8.08
N ASN A 90 6.08 20.41 -7.76
CA ASN A 90 4.94 21.32 -7.68
C ASN A 90 4.53 22.08 -8.97
N ASN A 91 4.99 21.69 -10.16
CA ASN A 91 4.72 22.46 -11.40
C ASN A 91 4.10 21.65 -12.57
N LEU A 92 3.26 20.64 -12.30
CA LEU A 92 2.58 19.90 -13.39
C LEU A 92 1.10 20.28 -13.62
N PHE A 93 0.56 21.29 -12.95
CA PHE A 93 -0.82 21.73 -13.21
C PHE A 93 -0.98 23.25 -13.17
N LYS A 94 -0.66 23.93 -14.28
CA LYS A 94 -1.29 25.21 -14.67
C LYS A 94 -1.34 25.36 -16.20
N ASN A 95 -2.59 25.40 -16.71
CA ASN A 95 -3.15 26.21 -17.82
C ASN A 95 -2.58 25.99 -19.25
N GLU A 96 -3.30 26.02 -20.37
CA GLU A 96 -4.63 26.49 -20.77
C GLU A 96 -4.93 26.01 -22.22
N GLU A 97 -6.13 26.29 -22.73
CA GLU A 97 -6.80 25.76 -23.93
C GLU A 97 -6.31 26.25 -25.33
N THR A 98 -6.72 25.46 -26.35
CA THR A 98 -7.24 25.81 -27.70
C THR A 98 -6.40 25.56 -28.98
N HIS A 99 -7.15 25.07 -30.00
CA HIS A 99 -6.97 25.05 -31.47
C HIS A 99 -6.25 23.88 -32.19
N SER A 100 -7.05 23.10 -32.94
CA SER A 100 -6.64 22.37 -34.16
C SER A 100 -6.40 23.33 -35.34
N PRO A 101 -5.63 22.95 -36.39
CA PRO A 101 -6.23 22.25 -37.55
C PRO A 101 -5.31 21.19 -38.24
N ASP A 102 -5.90 20.52 -39.22
CA ASP A 102 -5.48 19.30 -39.95
C ASP A 102 -4.19 19.32 -40.81
N ASN A 103 -3.65 18.09 -40.98
CA ASN A 103 -2.95 17.46 -42.13
C ASN A 103 -1.68 18.09 -42.77
N ILE A 104 -0.61 17.25 -42.89
CA ILE A 104 0.07 16.84 -44.16
C ILE A 104 1.29 15.93 -43.85
N GLN A 105 1.18 14.68 -44.31
CA GLN A 105 2.14 13.85 -45.06
C GLN A 105 3.63 13.67 -44.63
N THR A 106 3.93 12.42 -44.25
CA THR A 106 5.07 11.54 -44.64
C THR A 106 6.54 12.00 -44.59
N ASP A 107 7.35 11.03 -44.13
CA ASP A 107 8.73 10.75 -44.55
C ASP A 107 9.88 11.45 -43.80
N LEU A 108 9.95 11.20 -42.49
CA LEU A 108 11.20 11.22 -41.73
C LEU A 108 11.52 9.81 -41.21
N SER A 109 11.77 8.96 -42.20
CA SER A 109 12.67 7.79 -42.29
C SER A 109 13.02 6.98 -41.03
N GLU A 110 12.91 5.67 -41.23
CA GLU A 110 13.28 4.55 -40.35
C GLU A 110 14.67 4.62 -39.71
N LYS A 111 15.58 5.47 -40.21
CA LYS A 111 16.88 5.75 -39.57
C LYS A 111 16.76 6.35 -38.16
N SER A 112 15.70 7.11 -37.88
CA SER A 112 15.43 7.62 -36.53
C SER A 112 14.95 6.51 -35.58
N LYS A 113 14.30 5.45 -36.10
CA LYS A 113 13.85 4.31 -35.29
C LYS A 113 15.00 3.41 -34.88
N ASP A 114 15.98 3.21 -35.77
CA ASP A 114 17.20 2.43 -35.44
C ASP A 114 18.10 3.16 -34.44
N MET A 115 18.15 4.50 -34.50
CA MET A 115 18.90 5.29 -33.50
C MET A 115 18.22 5.31 -32.13
N ILE A 116 16.88 5.16 -32.08
CA ILE A 116 16.12 5.03 -30.82
C ILE A 116 16.19 3.58 -30.28
N LEU A 117 16.23 2.56 -31.15
CA LEU A 117 16.37 1.17 -30.70
C LEU A 117 17.75 0.85 -30.11
N ASN A 118 18.81 1.53 -30.57
CA ASN A 118 20.18 1.33 -30.08
C ASN A 118 20.52 2.08 -28.78
N ASN A 119 19.60 2.90 -28.25
CA ASN A 119 19.69 3.50 -26.92
C ASN A 119 18.92 2.69 -25.85
N LYS A 120 18.73 1.38 -26.06
CA LYS A 120 18.32 0.43 -25.01
C LYS A 120 19.46 0.11 -24.03
N THR A 121 20.05 1.14 -23.45
CA THR A 121 20.63 1.12 -22.11
C THR A 121 20.39 2.50 -21.49
N ALA A 122 19.12 2.91 -21.42
CA ALA A 122 18.74 3.91 -20.43
C ALA A 122 18.98 3.23 -19.07
N ASP A 123 20.13 3.52 -18.46
CA ASP A 123 20.52 2.99 -17.15
C ASP A 123 19.35 3.19 -16.18
N ALA A 124 18.74 2.09 -15.76
CA ALA A 124 17.51 2.11 -14.99
C ALA A 124 17.74 2.79 -13.64
N GLN A 125 16.89 3.75 -13.30
CA GLN A 125 16.76 4.23 -11.94
C GLN A 125 16.32 3.04 -11.08
N THR A 126 17.12 2.65 -10.09
CA THR A 126 16.84 1.49 -9.26
C THR A 126 16.73 1.87 -7.79
N TRP A 127 15.67 1.41 -7.16
CA TRP A 127 15.50 1.44 -5.71
C TRP A 127 16.03 0.14 -5.14
N HIS A 128 16.84 0.23 -4.09
CA HIS A 128 17.37 -0.92 -3.38
C HIS A 128 16.91 -0.89 -1.93
N VAL A 129 16.37 -2.00 -1.42
CA VAL A 129 16.01 -2.13 0.00
C VAL A 129 17.26 -2.45 0.81
N ASN A 130 17.61 -1.57 1.74
CA ASN A 130 18.82 -1.67 2.57
C ASN A 130 18.54 -2.27 3.96
N GLY A 131 17.29 -2.23 4.42
CA GLY A 131 16.93 -2.80 5.71
C GLY A 131 15.47 -2.61 6.06
N VAL A 132 15.06 -3.32 7.10
CA VAL A 132 13.77 -3.19 7.78
C VAL A 132 14.06 -2.86 9.23
N ILE A 133 13.29 -1.97 9.83
CA ILE A 133 13.48 -1.47 11.21
C ILE A 133 12.17 -1.55 12.01
N ASP A 134 12.26 -1.32 13.32
CA ASP A 134 11.11 -1.22 14.23
C ASP A 134 10.33 -2.54 14.49
N PHE A 135 11.05 -3.57 14.92
CA PHE A 135 10.48 -4.88 15.28
C PHE A 135 9.73 -4.90 16.63
N GLY A 136 9.29 -3.75 17.16
CA GLY A 136 8.65 -3.64 18.49
C GLY A 136 7.36 -4.46 18.61
N ASP A 137 6.62 -4.60 17.51
CA ASP A 137 5.37 -5.35 17.43
C ASP A 137 5.54 -6.79 16.91
N SER A 138 6.78 -7.24 16.69
CA SER A 138 7.03 -8.55 16.12
C SER A 138 6.51 -9.69 16.99
N THR A 139 5.92 -10.68 16.33
CA THR A 139 5.15 -11.74 16.99
C THR A 139 5.06 -12.99 16.12
N GLN A 140 4.77 -14.13 16.74
CA GLN A 140 4.30 -15.30 16.01
C GLN A 140 2.83 -15.08 15.60
N SER A 141 2.53 -15.17 14.31
CA SER A 141 1.17 -14.98 13.77
C SER A 141 1.02 -15.54 12.34
N LEU A 142 -0.13 -15.29 11.71
CA LEU A 142 -0.37 -15.66 10.31
C LEU A 142 0.43 -14.74 9.38
N TYR A 143 1.09 -15.31 8.37
CA TYR A 143 1.73 -14.48 7.33
C TYR A 143 0.71 -13.63 6.56
N LEU A 144 -0.52 -14.13 6.43
CA LEU A 144 -1.65 -13.39 5.84
C LEU A 144 -1.91 -12.04 6.53
N PHE A 145 -1.69 -11.96 7.85
CA PHE A 145 -1.87 -10.71 8.59
C PHE A 145 -0.81 -9.68 8.23
N GLU A 146 0.46 -10.09 8.05
CA GLU A 146 1.51 -9.16 7.62
C GLU A 146 1.21 -8.57 6.25
N VAL A 147 0.76 -9.40 5.31
CA VAL A 147 0.39 -8.93 3.96
C VAL A 147 -0.80 -7.97 4.03
N ALA A 148 -1.82 -8.27 4.85
CA ALA A 148 -2.95 -7.37 5.04
C ALA A 148 -2.53 -6.03 5.66
N ILE A 149 -1.62 -6.03 6.63
CA ILE A 149 -1.04 -4.82 7.23
C ILE A 149 -0.34 -3.99 6.17
N ALA A 150 0.60 -4.58 5.43
CA ALA A 150 1.35 -3.90 4.38
C ALA A 150 0.44 -3.28 3.30
N ILE A 151 -0.58 -4.03 2.85
CA ILE A 151 -1.55 -3.56 1.86
C ILE A 151 -2.33 -2.36 2.39
N VAL A 152 -2.85 -2.42 3.63
CA VAL A 152 -3.60 -1.30 4.21
C VAL A 152 -2.74 -0.04 4.32
N HIS A 153 -1.46 -0.17 4.68
CA HIS A 153 -0.57 0.99 4.74
C HIS A 153 -0.37 1.65 3.38
N VAL A 154 -0.06 0.89 2.32
CA VAL A 154 0.10 1.49 0.98
C VAL A 154 -1.20 2.07 0.43
N MET A 155 -2.35 1.43 0.70
CA MET A 155 -3.67 1.95 0.33
C MET A 155 -3.96 3.33 0.95
N MET A 156 -3.42 3.60 2.14
CA MET A 156 -3.67 4.83 2.89
C MET A 156 -2.63 5.92 2.67
N ASN A 157 -1.41 5.56 2.24
CA ASN A 157 -0.27 6.47 2.16
C ASN A 157 0.13 6.82 0.72
N MET A 158 -0.23 6.01 -0.29
CA MET A 158 0.11 6.29 -1.68
C MET A 158 -0.87 7.26 -2.33
N ASN A 159 -0.45 8.51 -2.48
CA ASN A 159 -1.22 9.54 -3.18
C ASN A 159 -1.18 9.32 -4.70
N GLY A 160 -2.32 9.50 -5.36
CA GLY A 160 -2.42 9.44 -6.82
C GLY A 160 -2.44 8.03 -7.43
N ILE A 161 -2.47 6.99 -6.58
CA ILE A 161 -2.63 5.60 -7.01
C ILE A 161 -3.94 5.06 -6.40
N PRO A 162 -4.84 4.45 -7.18
CA PRO A 162 -6.02 3.79 -6.63
C PRO A 162 -5.65 2.73 -5.58
N ALA A 163 -6.45 2.62 -4.52
CA ALA A 163 -6.12 1.76 -3.37
C ALA A 163 -5.85 0.30 -3.77
N LEU A 164 -6.70 -0.29 -4.63
CA LEU A 164 -6.49 -1.66 -5.10
C LEU A 164 -5.23 -1.81 -5.96
N ASP A 165 -4.89 -0.80 -6.76
CA ASP A 165 -3.64 -0.80 -7.55
C ASP A 165 -2.42 -0.80 -6.61
N ALA A 166 -2.41 0.07 -5.59
CA ALA A 166 -1.35 0.11 -4.59
C ALA A 166 -1.19 -1.24 -3.87
N GLY A 167 -2.31 -1.83 -3.44
CA GLY A 167 -2.31 -3.16 -2.81
C GLY A 167 -1.80 -4.27 -3.74
N SER A 168 -2.10 -4.19 -5.04
CA SER A 168 -1.67 -5.19 -6.02
C SER A 168 -0.15 -5.23 -6.21
N TYR A 169 0.55 -4.10 -6.09
CA TYR A 169 2.02 -4.06 -6.15
C TYR A 169 2.66 -4.75 -4.95
N VAL A 170 2.12 -4.55 -3.75
CA VAL A 170 2.58 -5.24 -2.54
C VAL A 170 2.36 -6.74 -2.67
N LEU A 171 1.16 -7.15 -3.11
CA LEU A 171 0.86 -8.56 -3.29
C LEU A 171 1.78 -9.21 -4.33
N ALA A 172 1.98 -8.56 -5.48
CA ALA A 172 2.88 -9.04 -6.53
C ALA A 172 4.32 -9.22 -6.05
N GLY A 173 4.84 -8.28 -5.25
CA GLY A 173 6.18 -8.40 -4.66
C GLY A 173 6.28 -9.56 -3.66
N TYR A 174 5.27 -9.72 -2.81
CA TYR A 174 5.23 -10.77 -1.79
C TYR A 174 5.20 -12.18 -2.40
N VAL A 175 4.32 -12.40 -3.39
CA VAL A 175 4.11 -13.76 -3.96
C VAL A 175 5.27 -14.27 -4.80
N LYS A 176 6.23 -13.41 -5.18
CA LYS A 176 7.48 -13.85 -5.80
C LYS A 176 8.34 -14.73 -4.89
N HIS A 177 8.18 -14.58 -3.58
CA HIS A 177 8.98 -15.29 -2.59
C HIS A 177 8.16 -16.28 -1.77
N ILE A 178 6.88 -15.96 -1.50
CA ILE A 178 6.00 -16.79 -0.67
C ILE A 178 4.67 -17.00 -1.39
N ASN A 179 4.41 -18.25 -1.77
CA ASN A 179 3.14 -18.60 -2.42
C ASN A 179 1.99 -18.60 -1.42
N PHE A 180 0.87 -18.01 -1.82
CA PHE A 180 -0.39 -18.17 -1.10
C PHE A 180 -1.03 -19.51 -1.38
N THR A 181 -1.58 -20.12 -0.34
CA THR A 181 -2.56 -21.19 -0.45
C THR A 181 -3.91 -20.66 -0.92
N HIS A 182 -4.76 -21.54 -1.45
CA HIS A 182 -6.14 -21.17 -1.83
C HIS A 182 -6.96 -20.61 -0.66
N ILE A 183 -6.72 -21.09 0.57
CA ILE A 183 -7.44 -20.56 1.73
C ILE A 183 -6.99 -19.14 2.06
N GLU A 184 -5.69 -18.85 2.01
CA GLU A 184 -5.16 -17.53 2.33
C GLU A 184 -5.62 -16.47 1.34
N ILE A 185 -5.53 -16.73 0.03
CA ILE A 185 -5.96 -15.75 -0.98
C ILE A 185 -7.47 -15.46 -0.87
N ASN A 186 -8.28 -16.48 -0.58
CA ASN A 186 -9.73 -16.32 -0.42
C ASN A 186 -10.12 -15.54 0.83
N HIS A 187 -9.23 -15.42 1.84
CA HIS A 187 -9.47 -14.65 3.07
C HIS A 187 -8.71 -13.31 3.10
N LEU A 188 -7.92 -13.00 2.07
CA LEU A 188 -7.10 -11.78 2.03
C LEU A 188 -7.96 -10.51 2.11
N LYS A 189 -9.05 -10.42 1.34
CA LYS A 189 -10.00 -9.30 1.42
C LYS A 189 -10.50 -9.10 2.85
N LEU A 190 -10.96 -10.18 3.50
CA LEU A 190 -11.51 -10.11 4.84
C LEU A 190 -10.45 -9.63 5.85
N CYS A 191 -9.20 -10.08 5.73
CA CYS A 191 -8.10 -9.62 6.57
C CYS A 191 -7.78 -8.14 6.36
N ILE A 192 -7.80 -7.65 5.11
CA ILE A 192 -7.63 -6.22 4.78
C ILE A 192 -8.75 -5.40 5.42
N CYS A 193 -10.01 -5.81 5.24
CA CYS A 193 -11.17 -5.15 5.85
C CYS A 193 -11.08 -5.14 7.37
N ALA A 194 -10.70 -6.25 8.00
CA ALA A 194 -10.52 -6.35 9.45
C ALA A 194 -9.41 -5.42 9.96
N ARG A 195 -8.30 -5.31 9.22
CA ARG A 195 -7.21 -4.38 9.55
C ARG A 195 -7.63 -2.90 9.39
N PHE A 196 -8.47 -2.59 8.42
CA PHE A 196 -9.10 -1.27 8.30
C PHE A 196 -10.05 -0.98 9.47
N VAL A 197 -10.91 -1.94 9.86
CA VAL A 197 -11.77 -1.81 11.04
C VAL A 197 -10.94 -1.55 12.29
N GLN A 198 -9.83 -2.28 12.47
CA GLN A 198 -8.91 -2.03 13.58
C GLN A 198 -8.38 -0.59 13.58
N SER A 199 -7.93 -0.08 12.42
CA SER A 199 -7.48 1.31 12.28
C SER A 199 -8.59 2.31 12.61
N LEU A 200 -9.80 2.08 12.07
CA LEU A 200 -10.95 2.94 12.24
C LEU A 200 -11.39 3.04 13.71
N VAL A 201 -11.61 1.89 14.35
CA VAL A 201 -12.11 1.82 15.74
C VAL A 201 -11.08 2.39 16.70
N LEU A 202 -9.80 2.02 16.57
CA LEU A 202 -8.75 2.56 17.43
C LEU A 202 -8.51 4.05 17.18
N GLY A 203 -8.65 4.51 15.94
CA GLY A 203 -8.58 5.94 15.59
C GLY A 203 -9.68 6.75 16.30
N TYR A 204 -10.94 6.36 16.13
CA TYR A 204 -12.06 7.03 16.82
C TYR A 204 -11.95 6.94 18.34
N PHE A 205 -11.57 5.78 18.87
CA PHE A 205 -11.38 5.62 20.31
C PHE A 205 -10.25 6.49 20.85
N SER A 206 -9.14 6.65 20.12
CA SER A 206 -8.03 7.49 20.56
C SER A 206 -8.44 8.97 20.71
N ILE A 207 -9.35 9.45 19.86
CA ILE A 207 -9.88 10.83 19.92
C ILE A 207 -10.76 11.03 21.16
N THR A 208 -11.42 9.98 21.67
CA THR A 208 -12.17 10.11 22.94
C THR A 208 -11.24 10.24 24.15
N GLN A 209 -10.00 9.76 24.03
CA GLN A 209 -8.98 9.85 25.08
C GLN A 209 -8.15 11.15 24.97
N ASP A 210 -7.86 11.59 23.74
CA ASP A 210 -7.11 12.79 23.43
C ASP A 210 -7.79 13.60 22.30
N PRO A 211 -8.77 14.46 22.66
CA PRO A 211 -9.58 15.20 21.69
C PRO A 211 -8.79 16.23 20.86
N ASP A 212 -7.63 16.68 21.32
CA ASP A 212 -6.82 17.71 20.65
C ASP A 212 -5.98 17.12 19.50
N ASN A 213 -5.91 15.80 19.39
CA ASN A 213 -5.15 15.09 18.35
C ASN A 213 -5.90 15.02 17.02
N SER A 214 -6.00 16.17 16.35
CA SER A 214 -6.67 16.32 15.04
C SER A 214 -6.06 15.46 13.93
N TYR A 215 -4.79 15.06 14.04
CA TYR A 215 -4.13 14.17 13.09
C TYR A 215 -4.81 12.80 13.00
N ILE A 216 -5.13 12.20 14.16
CA ILE A 216 -5.79 10.89 14.23
C ILE A 216 -7.19 10.93 13.61
N LEU A 217 -7.92 12.03 13.83
CA LEU A 217 -9.25 12.22 13.23
C LEU A 217 -9.19 12.26 11.71
N ASN A 218 -8.28 13.04 11.15
CA ASN A 218 -8.11 13.13 9.70
C ASN A 218 -7.69 11.79 9.09
N HIS A 219 -6.87 11.00 9.80
CA HIS A 219 -6.52 9.65 9.35
C HIS A 219 -7.75 8.72 9.37
N ALA A 220 -8.50 8.68 10.48
CA ALA A 220 -9.68 7.82 10.63
C ALA A 220 -10.78 8.14 9.60
N GLN A 221 -10.97 9.41 9.23
CA GLN A 221 -11.93 9.83 8.21
C GLN A 221 -11.59 9.31 6.81
N ARG A 222 -10.31 9.14 6.47
CA ARG A 222 -9.87 8.59 5.18
C ARG A 222 -10.07 7.08 5.07
N VAL A 223 -10.14 6.37 6.20
CA VAL A 223 -10.30 4.90 6.21
C VAL A 223 -11.67 4.48 5.69
N TRP A 224 -12.74 5.17 6.08
CA TRP A 224 -14.11 4.72 5.81
C TRP A 224 -14.46 4.59 4.32
N PRO A 225 -14.17 5.57 3.44
CA PRO A 225 -14.49 5.43 2.02
C PRO A 225 -13.84 4.21 1.36
N VAL A 226 -12.58 3.93 1.71
CA VAL A 226 -11.83 2.77 1.18
C VAL A 226 -12.40 1.47 1.73
N LEU A 227 -12.60 1.40 3.05
CA LEU A 227 -13.19 0.23 3.70
C LEU A 227 -14.58 -0.10 3.14
N LYS A 228 -15.44 0.91 2.99
CA LYS A 228 -16.80 0.75 2.46
C LYS A 228 -16.76 0.21 1.02
N SER A 229 -15.96 0.84 0.15
CA SER A 229 -15.80 0.39 -1.24
C SER A 229 -15.30 -1.06 -1.31
N LEU A 230 -14.32 -1.44 -0.48
CA LEU A 230 -13.82 -2.81 -0.44
C LEU A 230 -14.90 -3.77 0.07
N TRP A 231 -15.63 -3.39 1.12
CA TRP A 231 -16.66 -4.25 1.72
C TRP A 231 -17.77 -4.58 0.72
N GLU A 232 -18.24 -3.57 -0.01
CA GLU A 232 -19.30 -3.67 -1.04
C GLU A 232 -18.86 -4.40 -2.31
N THR A 233 -17.56 -4.41 -2.64
CA THR A 233 -17.02 -5.12 -3.81
C THR A 233 -16.97 -6.63 -3.55
N SER A 234 -17.27 -7.51 -4.52
CA SER A 234 -17.23 -8.96 -4.24
C SER A 234 -15.80 -9.46 -3.95
N ASN A 235 -15.68 -10.58 -3.23
CA ASN A 235 -14.37 -11.18 -2.94
C ASN A 235 -13.61 -11.55 -4.23
N VAL A 236 -14.32 -12.04 -5.24
CA VAL A 236 -13.75 -12.45 -6.52
C VAL A 236 -13.15 -11.25 -7.24
N GLU A 237 -13.87 -10.13 -7.31
CA GLU A 237 -13.38 -8.90 -7.97
C GLU A 237 -12.16 -8.33 -7.25
N VAL A 238 -12.17 -8.26 -5.90
CA VAL A 238 -11.02 -7.76 -5.13
C VAL A 238 -9.80 -8.65 -5.33
N VAL A 239 -9.96 -9.97 -5.23
CA VAL A 239 -8.84 -10.92 -5.40
C VAL A 239 -8.32 -10.88 -6.84
N GLN A 240 -9.19 -10.81 -7.83
CA GLN A 240 -8.80 -10.67 -9.23
C GLN A 240 -7.95 -9.41 -9.42
N HIS A 241 -8.42 -8.26 -8.94
CA HIS A 241 -7.68 -6.99 -9.03
C HIS A 241 -6.32 -7.06 -8.33
N LEU A 242 -6.29 -7.51 -7.07
CA LEU A 242 -5.04 -7.61 -6.30
C LEU A 242 -4.01 -8.51 -6.98
N THR A 243 -4.45 -9.51 -7.74
CA THR A 243 -3.57 -10.47 -8.42
C THR A 243 -3.15 -10.06 -9.83
N GLU A 244 -3.65 -8.94 -10.38
CA GLU A 244 -3.36 -8.49 -11.75
C GLU A 244 -1.88 -8.29 -12.06
N HIS A 245 -1.08 -7.94 -11.05
CA HIS A 245 0.36 -7.67 -11.20
C HIS A 245 1.25 -8.86 -10.84
N VAL A 246 0.69 -9.99 -10.36
CA VAL A 246 1.45 -11.17 -9.92
C VAL A 246 2.23 -11.83 -11.07
N THR A 247 1.74 -11.72 -12.31
CA THR A 247 2.37 -12.32 -13.50
C THR A 247 3.22 -11.33 -14.30
N LYS A 248 3.23 -10.04 -13.93
CA LYS A 248 3.83 -8.97 -14.75
C LYS A 248 5.31 -8.72 -14.45
N TYR A 249 5.88 -9.33 -13.41
CA TYR A 249 7.26 -9.10 -12.97
C TYR A 249 7.91 -10.38 -12.44
#